data_AF-A0A316KJE9-F1
#
_entry.id   AF-A0A316KJE9-F1
#
_cell.length_a   1.000
_cell.length_b   1.000
_cell.length_c   1.000
_cell.angle_alpha   90.00
_cell.angle_beta   90.00
_cell.angle_gamma   90.00
#
_symmetry.space_group_name_H-M   'P 1'
#
loop_
_entity.id
_entity.type
_entity.pdbx_description
1 polymer ?
#
loop_
_entity_poly.entity_id
_entity_poly.type
_entity_poly.pdbx_seq_one_letter_code
_entity_poly.pdbx_strand_id
1 'polypeptide(L)'
;MSIYEPTGARRRNPFYSVPVLGWVVRDLKEGGPDTIYYLLVALFTLLVLAVMQWGVVALTMTALALVPVVMLVLILITVGK
;
A
#
# COMPACT_ATOMS: atom_id res chain seq x y z
N MET A 1 -1.85 39.81 31.48
CA MET A 1 -0.96 38.64 31.69
C MET A 1 -1.35 37.61 30.63
N SER A 2 -0.62 37.54 29.51
CA SER A 2 -0.99 36.69 28.35
C SER A 2 -0.39 35.30 28.54
N ILE A 3 -1.25 34.30 28.73
CA ILE A 3 -0.86 32.88 28.83
C ILE A 3 -0.70 32.34 27.42
N TYR A 4 0.54 32.27 26.94
CA TYR A 4 0.86 31.42 25.81
C TYR A 4 1.02 30.00 26.34
N GLU A 5 0.00 29.15 26.19
CA GLU A 5 0.20 27.71 26.32
C GLU A 5 1.07 27.26 25.12
N PRO A 6 2.21 26.58 25.35
CA PRO A 6 2.88 25.88 24.28
C PRO A 6 1.97 24.72 23.88
N THR A 7 1.22 24.89 22.79
CA THR A 7 0.43 23.81 22.20
C THR A 7 1.41 22.73 21.78
N GLY A 8 1.44 21.66 22.57
CA GLY A 8 2.30 20.50 22.33
C GLY A 8 2.13 20.05 20.90
N ALA A 9 3.23 20.11 20.13
CA ALA A 9 3.28 19.67 18.75
C ALA A 9 2.76 18.23 18.69
N ARG A 10 1.50 18.07 18.26
CA ARG A 10 0.87 16.77 18.07
C ARG A 10 1.74 16.02 17.07
N ARG A 11 2.50 15.02 17.54
CA ARG A 11 3.29 14.10 16.71
C ARG A 11 2.35 13.51 15.66
N ARG A 12 2.30 14.11 14.48
CA ARG A 12 1.62 13.54 13.31
C ARG A 12 2.45 12.31 12.94
N ASN A 13 1.88 11.14 13.13
CA ASN A 13 2.53 9.87 12.86
C ASN A 13 2.96 9.88 11.37
N PRO A 14 4.27 9.79 11.04
CA PRO A 14 4.78 10.05 9.69
C PRO A 14 4.21 9.10 8.63
N PHE A 15 3.65 7.96 9.04
CA PHE A 15 2.94 7.02 8.18
C PHE A 15 1.65 7.60 7.55
N TYR A 16 1.06 8.65 8.12
CA TYR A 16 -0.10 9.36 7.53
C TYR A 16 0.30 10.52 6.61
N SER A 17 1.59 10.79 6.42
CA SER A 17 2.08 11.89 5.59
C SER A 17 2.56 11.45 4.22
N VAL A 18 2.51 10.15 3.88
CA VAL A 18 2.81 9.68 2.53
C VAL A 18 1.56 9.87 1.67
N PRO A 19 1.53 10.80 0.70
CA PRO A 19 0.29 11.22 0.04
C PRO A 19 -0.41 10.11 -0.75
N VAL A 20 0.35 9.11 -1.24
CA VAL A 20 -0.21 7.99 -2.02
C VAL A 20 -0.50 6.77 -1.14
N LEU A 21 0.49 6.32 -0.36
CA LEU A 21 0.33 5.13 0.49
C LEU A 21 -0.51 5.39 1.75
N GLY A 22 -0.39 6.58 2.35
CA GLY A 22 -1.13 6.96 3.56
C GLY A 22 -2.63 7.10 3.33
N TRP A 23 -3.05 7.51 2.12
CA TRP A 23 -4.46 7.56 1.75
C TRP A 23 -5.04 6.15 1.60
N VAL A 24 -4.34 5.27 0.89
CA VAL A 24 -4.75 3.86 0.71
C VAL A 24 -4.84 3.11 2.04
N VAL A 25 -3.85 3.29 2.93
CA VAL A 25 -3.86 2.66 4.25
C VAL A 25 -5.00 3.18 5.12
N ARG A 26 -5.33 4.48 4.99
CA ARG A 26 -6.48 5.05 5.69
C ARG A 26 -7.79 4.47 5.16
N ASP A 27 -7.94 4.41 3.83
CA ASP A 27 -9.13 3.86 3.18
C ASP A 27 -9.35 2.38 3.50
N LEU A 28 -8.28 1.58 3.58
CA LEU A 28 -8.36 0.17 4.00
C LEU A 28 -8.71 0.00 5.49
N LYS A 29 -8.39 0.96 6.36
CA LYS A 29 -8.67 0.91 7.80
C LYS A 29 -10.05 1.45 8.17
N GLU A 30 -10.47 2.52 7.51
CA GLU A 30 -11.72 3.23 7.78
C GLU A 30 -12.85 2.78 6.84
N GLY A 31 -12.52 2.17 5.70
CA GLY A 31 -13.46 1.67 4.72
C GLY A 31 -14.15 0.37 5.13
N GLY A 32 -15.24 0.07 4.42
CA GLY A 32 -15.98 -1.18 4.59
C GLY A 32 -15.21 -2.40 4.07
N PRO A 33 -15.72 -3.62 4.31
CA PRO A 33 -15.10 -4.85 3.83
C PRO A 33 -14.94 -4.90 2.30
N ASP A 34 -15.73 -4.13 1.55
CA ASP A 34 -15.67 -4.09 0.09
C ASP A 34 -14.51 -3.24 -0.45
N THR A 35 -13.94 -2.34 0.36
CA THR A 35 -12.84 -1.44 -0.04
C THR A 35 -11.63 -2.21 -0.56
N ILE A 36 -11.38 -3.42 -0.04
CA ILE A 36 -10.27 -4.25 -0.52
C ILE A 36 -10.46 -4.74 -1.96
N TYR A 37 -11.68 -5.03 -2.39
CA TYR A 37 -11.96 -5.45 -3.76
C TYR A 37 -11.74 -4.29 -4.74
N TYR A 38 -12.14 -3.07 -4.36
CA TYR A 38 -11.87 -1.88 -5.17
C TYR A 38 -10.38 -1.61 -5.33
N LEU A 39 -9.60 -1.82 -4.25
CA LEU A 39 -8.15 -1.69 -4.31
C LEU A 39 -7.51 -2.74 -5.23
N LEU A 40 -7.94 -3.99 -5.16
CA LEU A 40 -7.45 -5.05 -6.05
C LEU A 40 -7.75 -4.74 -7.52
N VAL A 41 -8.96 -4.28 -7.82
CA VAL A 41 -9.35 -3.86 -9.17
C VAL A 41 -8.48 -2.68 -9.64
N ALA A 42 -8.27 -1.67 -8.80
CA ALA A 42 -7.43 -0.52 -9.14
C ALA A 42 -5.97 -0.91 -9.44
N LEU A 43 -5.38 -1.79 -8.62
CA LEU A 43 -4.03 -2.32 -8.88
C LEU A 43 -3.96 -3.12 -10.17
N PHE A 44 -4.98 -3.94 -10.44
CA PHE A 44 -5.06 -4.70 -11.68
C PHE A 44 -5.19 -3.78 -12.90
N THR A 45 -6.02 -2.75 -12.84
CA THR A 45 -6.12 -1.75 -13.91
C THR A 45 -4.79 -1.02 -14.13
N LEU A 46 -4.08 -0.67 -13.06
CA LEU A 46 -2.77 -0.04 -13.15
C LEU A 46 -1.74 -0.96 -13.84
N LEU A 47 -1.79 -2.26 -13.55
CA LEU A 47 -0.96 -3.25 -14.24
C LEU A 47 -1.31 -3.31 -15.73
N VAL A 48 -2.60 -3.36 -16.10
CA VAL A 48 -3.02 -3.37 -17.51
C VAL A 48 -2.51 -2.13 -18.25
N LEU A 49 -2.64 -0.94 -17.64
CA LEU A 49 -2.11 0.29 -18.21
C LEU A 49 -0.58 0.25 -18.35
N ALA A 50 0.13 -0.31 -17.38
CA ALA A 50 1.58 -0.50 -17.46
C ALA A 50 1.96 -1.45 -18.62
N VAL A 51 1.20 -2.53 -18.84
CA VAL A 51 1.39 -3.45 -19.98
C VAL A 51 1.09 -2.76 -21.30
N MET A 52 0.07 -1.91 -21.37
CA MET A 52 -0.20 -1.14 -22.59
C MET A 52 0.94 -0.15 -22.90
N GLN A 53 1.58 0.42 -21.88
CA GLN A 53 2.65 1.40 -22.04
C GLN A 53 4.03 0.78 -22.34
N TRP A 54 4.37 -0.33 -21.68
CA TRP A 54 5.72 -0.94 -21.74
C TRP A 54 5.74 -2.40 -22.22
N GLY A 55 4.59 -2.97 -22.55
CA GLY A 55 4.46 -4.33 -23.04
C GLY A 55 4.87 -5.38 -22.01
N VAL A 56 5.62 -6.39 -22.48
CA VAL A 56 6.06 -7.53 -21.65
C VAL A 56 6.96 -7.11 -20.48
N VAL A 57 7.66 -5.98 -20.60
CA VAL A 57 8.58 -5.50 -19.55
C VAL A 57 7.83 -5.17 -18.26
N ALA A 58 6.61 -4.62 -18.34
CA ALA A 58 5.79 -4.37 -17.16
C ALA A 58 5.43 -5.67 -16.44
N LEU A 59 5.13 -6.74 -17.19
CA LEU A 59 4.83 -8.06 -16.62
C LEU A 59 6.08 -8.67 -15.97
N THR A 60 7.24 -8.59 -16.61
CA THR A 60 8.48 -9.15 -16.03
C THR A 60 8.89 -8.42 -14.75
N MET A 61 8.78 -7.09 -14.71
CA MET A 61 9.06 -6.31 -13.50
C MET A 61 8.07 -6.60 -12.38
N THR A 62 6.78 -6.78 -12.71
CA THR A 62 5.77 -7.17 -11.72
C THR A 62 6.04 -8.57 -11.17
N ALA A 63 6.40 -9.52 -12.03
CA ALA A 63 6.78 -10.86 -11.61
C ALA A 63 8.01 -10.85 -10.70
N LEU A 64 9.04 -10.05 -11.04
CA LEU A 64 10.23 -9.87 -10.20
C LEU A 64 9.89 -9.26 -8.84
N ALA A 65 9.00 -8.27 -8.79
CA ALA A 65 8.53 -7.69 -7.53
C ALA A 65 7.75 -8.70 -6.67
N LEU A 66 7.07 -9.67 -7.28
CA LEU A 66 6.37 -10.74 -6.57
C LEU A 66 7.30 -11.85 -6.04
N VAL A 67 8.52 -12.00 -6.56
CA VAL A 67 9.48 -13.04 -6.09
C VAL A 67 9.67 -13.02 -4.56
N PRO A 68 10.01 -11.89 -3.91
CA PRO A 68 10.15 -11.88 -2.45
C PRO A 68 8.83 -12.19 -1.73
N VAL A 69 7.69 -11.79 -2.29
CA VAL A 69 6.37 -12.09 -1.72
C VAL A 69 6.10 -13.58 -1.74
N VAL A 70 6.30 -14.25 -2.87
CA VAL A 70 6.12 -15.70 -3.01
C VAL A 70 7.11 -16.44 -2.12
N MET A 71 8.36 -16.00 -2.05
CA MET A 71 9.36 -16.59 -1.14
C MET A 71 8.92 -16.49 0.32
N LEU A 72 8.44 -15.32 0.76
CA LEU A 72 7.91 -15.16 2.11
C LEU A 72 6.70 -16.05 2.36
N VAL A 73 5.76 -16.11 1.40
CA VAL A 73 4.58 -16.99 1.50
C VAL A 73 4.99 -18.45 1.65
N LEU A 74 5.94 -18.92 0.84
CA LEU A 74 6.45 -20.29 0.93
C LEU A 74 7.14 -20.55 2.27
N ILE A 75 7.93 -19.60 2.78
CA ILE A 75 8.54 -19.70 4.11
C ILE A 75 7.47 -19.77 5.18
N LEU A 76 6.45 -18.90 5.15
CA LEU A 76 5.35 -18.90 6.12
C LEU A 76 4.60 -20.23 6.13
N ILE A 77 4.27 -20.76 4.95
CA ILE A 77 3.61 -22.07 4.81
C ILE A 77 4.51 -23.19 5.36
N THR A 78 5.81 -23.15 5.05
CA THR A 78 6.78 -24.16 5.50
C THR A 78 7.01 -24.13 7.01
N VAL A 79 7.02 -22.94 7.61
CA VAL A 79 7.14 -22.75 9.07
C VAL A 79 5.87 -23.18 9.81
N GLY A 80 4.73 -23.29 9.12
CA GLY A 80 3.52 -23.92 9.66
C GLY A 80 2.88 -23.18 10.83
N LYS A 81 2.98 -21.84 10.83
CA LYS A 81 2.35 -20.98 11.84
C LYS A 81 0.92 -20.58 11.46
#